data_AF-A0A7L8V3P2-F1
#
_entry.id   AF-A0A7L8V3P2-F1
#
_cell.length_a   1.000
_cell.length_b   1.000
_cell.length_c   1.000
_cell.angle_alpha   90.00
_cell.angle_beta   90.00
_cell.angle_gamma   90.00
#
_symmetry.space_group_name_H-M   'P 1'
#
loop_
_entity.id
_entity.type
_entity.pdbx_description
1 polymer ?
#
loop_
_entity_poly.entity_id
_entity_poly.type
_entity_poly.pdbx_seq_one_letter_code
_entity_poly.pdbx_strand_id
1 'polypeptide(L)'
;MNFKKLPLETKQNLHRQILEYALKFGGKNFFLQLIEEIKASKTHPLLNQSCVFHYTKGKINWDKSIFKENLTILFHAIEKVDMDGDMLTGLDDKKHKATLNMLKALKPLSFTITPKDDKSFDVIEFKLFDFAEDGKVSISALFKALFVYPIDFTKLALNYEIREFEK
;
A
#
# COMPACT_ATOMS: atom_id res chain seq x y z
N MET A 1 4.72 -11.57 6.01
CA MET A 1 3.25 -11.75 6.13
C MET A 1 2.80 -12.99 5.38
N ASN A 2 1.81 -13.73 5.89
CA ASN A 2 1.27 -14.93 5.23
C ASN A 2 -0.26 -14.81 5.07
N PHE A 3 -0.71 -14.63 3.84
CA PHE A 3 -2.13 -14.46 3.50
C PHE A 3 -2.99 -15.62 4.02
N LYS A 4 -2.49 -16.86 3.96
CA LYS A 4 -3.23 -18.05 4.38
C LYS A 4 -3.54 -18.06 5.88
N LYS A 5 -2.76 -17.37 6.70
CA LYS A 5 -2.94 -17.27 8.15
C LYS A 5 -3.87 -16.13 8.59
N LEU A 6 -4.33 -15.28 7.67
CA LEU A 6 -5.24 -14.19 8.00
C LEU A 6 -6.64 -14.71 8.37
N PRO A 7 -7.37 -14.01 9.27
CA PRO A 7 -8.78 -14.27 9.53
C PRO A 7 -9.62 -14.21 8.24
N LEU A 8 -10.74 -14.96 8.22
CA LEU A 8 -11.61 -15.05 7.04
C LEU A 8 -12.10 -13.68 6.58
N GLU A 9 -12.59 -12.86 7.51
CA GLU A 9 -13.08 -11.52 7.25
C GLU A 9 -11.99 -10.63 6.65
N THR A 10 -10.77 -10.68 7.21
CA THR A 10 -9.61 -9.94 6.70
C THR A 10 -9.25 -10.36 5.27
N LYS A 11 -9.27 -11.66 4.97
CA LYS A 11 -9.03 -12.17 3.60
C LYS A 11 -10.07 -11.65 2.62
N GLN A 12 -11.35 -11.72 2.99
CA GLN A 12 -12.45 -11.25 2.16
C GLN A 12 -12.36 -9.73 1.92
N ASN A 13 -12.12 -8.95 2.97
CA ASN A 13 -11.99 -7.51 2.85
C ASN A 13 -10.79 -7.10 1.97
N LEU A 14 -9.63 -7.72 2.22
CA LEU A 14 -8.42 -7.48 1.42
C LEU A 14 -8.61 -7.89 -0.04
N HIS A 15 -9.26 -9.03 -0.29
CA HIS A 15 -9.62 -9.47 -1.64
C HIS A 15 -10.48 -8.42 -2.36
N ARG A 16 -11.56 -7.95 -1.73
CA ARG A 16 -12.46 -6.95 -2.31
C ARG A 16 -11.71 -5.66 -2.65
N GLN A 17 -10.92 -5.13 -1.72
CA GLN A 17 -10.16 -3.89 -1.93
C GLN A 17 -9.13 -4.04 -3.06
N ILE A 18 -8.31 -5.10 -3.05
CA ILE A 18 -7.29 -5.33 -4.07
C ILE A 18 -7.93 -5.59 -5.44
N LEU A 19 -9.04 -6.32 -5.49
CA LEU A 19 -9.78 -6.56 -6.73
C LEU A 19 -10.36 -5.25 -7.28
N GLU A 20 -10.96 -4.42 -6.44
CA GLU A 20 -11.48 -3.11 -6.85
C GLU A 20 -10.38 -2.24 -7.46
N TYR A 21 -9.22 -2.15 -6.80
CA TYR A 21 -8.08 -1.43 -7.37
C TYR A 21 -7.64 -2.05 -8.69
N ALA A 22 -7.48 -3.36 -8.76
CA ALA A 22 -7.07 -4.03 -9.99
C ALA A 22 -8.03 -3.76 -11.16
N LEU A 23 -9.34 -3.71 -10.91
CA LEU A 23 -10.33 -3.34 -11.92
C LEU A 23 -10.18 -1.88 -12.36
N LYS A 24 -9.91 -0.96 -11.43
CA LYS A 24 -9.60 0.44 -11.75
C LYS A 24 -8.33 0.58 -12.59
N PHE A 25 -7.37 -0.33 -12.48
CA PHE A 25 -6.15 -0.36 -13.32
C PHE A 25 -6.34 -1.02 -14.70
N GLY A 26 -7.58 -1.30 -15.12
CA GLY A 26 -7.86 -1.99 -16.38
C GLY A 26 -7.74 -3.52 -16.30
N GLY A 27 -7.60 -4.08 -15.09
CA GLY A 27 -7.64 -5.51 -14.82
C GLY A 27 -6.46 -6.04 -13.98
N LYS A 28 -6.62 -7.29 -13.53
CA LYS A 28 -5.67 -8.02 -12.66
C LYS A 28 -4.24 -8.00 -13.19
N ASN A 29 -4.07 -8.22 -14.50
CA ASN A 29 -2.74 -8.35 -15.10
C ASN A 29 -1.97 -7.03 -15.10
N PHE A 30 -2.62 -5.91 -15.44
CA PHE A 30 -1.96 -4.59 -15.40
C PHE A 30 -1.56 -4.21 -13.98
N PHE A 31 -2.43 -4.50 -13.01
CA PHE A 31 -2.11 -4.26 -11.60
C PHE A 31 -0.92 -5.09 -11.11
N LEU A 32 -0.87 -6.39 -11.45
CA LEU A 32 0.26 -7.25 -11.09
C LEU A 32 1.55 -6.81 -11.79
N GLN A 33 1.48 -6.44 -13.07
CA GLN A 33 2.63 -5.94 -13.82
C GLN A 33 3.22 -4.69 -13.17
N LEU A 34 2.39 -3.74 -12.72
CA LEU A 34 2.83 -2.57 -11.97
C LEU A 34 3.61 -2.95 -10.71
N ILE A 35 3.09 -3.91 -9.93
CA ILE A 35 3.76 -4.39 -8.72
C ILE A 35 5.10 -5.06 -9.09
N GLU A 36 5.13 -5.88 -10.14
CA GLU A 36 6.36 -6.53 -10.61
C GLU A 36 7.44 -5.51 -10.98
N GLU A 37 7.07 -4.46 -11.71
CA GLU A 37 7.99 -3.39 -12.09
C GLU A 37 8.50 -2.60 -10.87
N ILE A 38 7.64 -2.33 -9.88
CA ILE A 38 8.03 -1.71 -8.60
C ILE A 38 9.04 -2.60 -7.85
N LYS A 39 8.80 -3.91 -7.78
CA LYS A 39 9.67 -4.83 -7.02
C LYS A 39 10.98 -5.15 -7.75
N ALA A 40 10.99 -5.00 -9.08
CA ALA A 40 12.19 -5.17 -9.90
C ALA A 40 13.15 -3.96 -9.85
N SER A 41 12.73 -2.82 -9.28
CA SER A 41 13.57 -1.63 -9.23
C SER A 41 14.77 -1.81 -8.29
N LYS A 42 15.97 -1.40 -8.76
CA LYS A 42 17.22 -1.53 -7.99
C LYS A 42 17.19 -0.77 -6.66
N THR A 43 16.58 0.41 -6.68
CA THR A 43 16.33 1.24 -5.50
C THR A 43 14.85 1.30 -5.23
N HIS A 44 14.45 1.37 -3.96
CA HIS A 44 13.05 1.45 -3.60
C HIS A 44 12.43 2.73 -4.23
N PRO A 45 11.33 2.64 -5.00
CA PRO A 45 10.84 3.77 -5.80
C PRO A 45 10.55 5.02 -4.95
N LEU A 46 9.99 4.83 -3.76
CA LEU A 46 9.68 5.91 -2.81
C LEU A 46 10.89 6.76 -2.37
N LEU A 47 12.12 6.28 -2.58
CA LEU A 47 13.34 7.05 -2.27
C LEU A 47 13.78 7.95 -3.44
N ASN A 48 13.07 7.93 -4.57
CA ASN A 48 13.37 8.82 -5.68
C ASN A 48 13.05 10.27 -5.32
N GLN A 49 14.06 11.14 -5.37
CA GLN A 49 13.93 12.56 -5.04
C GLN A 49 13.03 13.33 -6.01
N SER A 50 12.87 12.86 -7.25
CA SER A 50 11.93 13.49 -8.19
C SER A 50 10.47 13.18 -7.86
N CYS A 51 10.20 12.28 -6.90
CA CYS A 51 8.88 11.83 -6.52
C CYS A 51 8.06 11.19 -7.65
N VAL A 52 8.76 10.57 -8.62
CA VAL A 52 8.14 9.90 -9.77
C VAL A 52 8.74 8.50 -9.93
N PHE A 53 7.89 7.54 -10.26
CA PHE A 53 8.26 6.22 -10.72
C PHE A 53 7.58 5.94 -12.06
N HIS A 54 8.37 5.72 -13.10
CA HIS A 54 7.86 5.35 -14.42
C HIS A 54 7.83 3.83 -14.56
N TYR A 55 6.74 3.33 -15.15
CA TYR A 55 6.56 1.93 -15.49
C TYR A 55 5.98 1.80 -16.89
N THR A 56 5.86 0.58 -17.41
CA THR A 56 5.54 0.30 -18.80
C THR A 56 4.23 0.97 -19.26
N LYS A 57 3.23 1.04 -18.38
CA LYS A 57 1.88 1.53 -18.69
C LYS A 57 1.57 2.91 -18.11
N GLY A 58 2.52 3.58 -17.46
CA GLY A 58 2.27 4.90 -16.89
C GLY A 58 3.35 5.40 -15.93
N LYS A 59 2.93 6.22 -14.98
CA LYS A 59 3.77 6.71 -13.89
C LYS A 59 3.00 6.81 -12.58
N ILE A 60 3.71 6.63 -11.47
CA ILE A 60 3.26 6.97 -10.13
C ILE A 60 4.00 8.24 -9.71
N ASN A 61 3.27 9.25 -9.26
CA ASN A 61 3.84 10.46 -8.66
C ASN A 61 3.37 10.55 -7.21
N TRP A 62 4.16 11.20 -6.35
CA TRP A 62 3.73 11.56 -5.01
C TRP A 62 4.16 12.99 -4.66
N ASP A 63 3.45 13.61 -3.72
CA ASP A 63 3.53 15.05 -3.45
C ASP A 63 4.72 15.48 -2.58
N LYS A 64 5.48 14.53 -1.99
CA LYS A 64 6.58 14.85 -1.05
C LYS A 64 7.68 13.78 -1.01
N SER A 65 8.94 14.20 -1.05
CA SER A 65 10.11 13.31 -0.90
C SER A 65 10.09 12.53 0.41
N ILE A 66 10.39 11.22 0.33
CA ILE A 66 10.41 10.32 1.48
C ILE A 66 11.87 9.97 1.79
N PHE A 67 12.35 10.38 2.96
CA PHE A 67 13.69 10.03 3.42
C PHE A 67 13.76 8.57 3.87
N LYS A 68 14.93 7.94 3.69
CA LYS A 68 15.17 6.53 4.04
C LYS A 68 14.81 6.19 5.49
N GLU A 69 15.09 7.10 6.41
CA GLU A 69 14.77 6.93 7.83
C GLU A 69 13.26 6.84 8.05
N ASN A 70 12.49 7.78 7.47
CA ASN A 70 11.03 7.78 7.54
C ASN A 70 10.43 6.54 6.86
N LEU A 71 10.98 6.10 5.72
CA LEU A 71 10.53 4.90 5.03
C LEU A 71 10.74 3.64 5.89
N THR A 72 11.89 3.54 6.54
CA THR A 72 12.22 2.41 7.42
C THR A 72 11.27 2.35 8.62
N ILE A 73 11.03 3.50 9.28
CA ILE A 73 10.08 3.60 10.40
C ILE A 73 8.66 3.27 9.93
N LEU A 74 8.26 3.78 8.76
CA LEU A 74 6.95 3.49 8.18
C LEU A 74 6.77 1.99 8.00
N PHE A 75 7.69 1.29 7.34
CA PHE A 75 7.57 -0.15 7.08
C PHE A 75 7.46 -0.98 8.36
N HIS A 76 8.27 -0.68 9.38
CA HIS A 76 8.13 -1.33 10.68
C HIS A 76 6.78 -1.04 11.35
N ALA A 77 6.27 0.18 11.20
CA ALA A 77 4.94 0.53 11.70
C ALA A 77 3.84 -0.27 10.97
N ILE A 78 3.93 -0.45 9.64
CA ILE A 78 2.97 -1.25 8.86
C ILE A 78 2.94 -2.71 9.33
N GLU A 79 4.12 -3.32 9.47
CA GLU A 79 4.24 -4.69 9.96
C GLU A 79 3.60 -4.84 11.34
N LYS A 80 3.79 -3.85 12.22
CA LYS A 80 3.24 -3.84 13.56
C LYS A 80 1.72 -3.72 13.56
N VAL A 81 1.10 -2.81 12.81
CA VAL A 81 -0.38 -2.75 12.76
C VAL A 81 -0.97 -4.00 12.11
N ASP A 82 -0.30 -4.62 11.14
CA ASP A 82 -0.78 -5.88 10.57
C ASP A 82 -0.64 -7.09 11.55
N MET A 83 0.20 -6.98 12.59
CA MET A 83 0.37 -8.02 13.64
C MET A 83 -0.46 -7.74 14.90
N ASP A 84 -0.41 -6.52 15.41
CA ASP A 84 -0.93 -6.11 16.72
C ASP A 84 -2.18 -5.21 16.62
N GLY A 85 -2.54 -4.77 15.40
CA GLY A 85 -3.67 -3.86 15.16
C GLY A 85 -3.38 -2.38 15.43
N ASP A 86 -2.26 -2.04 16.08
CA ASP A 86 -1.92 -0.67 16.44
C ASP A 86 -0.44 -0.31 16.17
N MET A 87 -0.26 0.93 15.73
CA MET A 87 0.97 1.51 15.21
C MET A 87 1.91 2.01 16.34
N LEU A 88 1.38 2.25 17.54
CA LEU A 88 2.04 2.92 18.67
C LEU A 88 2.14 2.06 19.95
N THR A 89 1.32 1.02 20.07
CA THR A 89 1.15 0.23 21.29
C THR A 89 2.40 -0.60 21.61
N GLY A 90 2.91 -0.52 22.84
CA GLY A 90 4.08 -1.29 23.27
C GLY A 90 5.42 -0.80 22.68
N LEU A 91 5.46 0.42 22.14
CA LEU A 91 6.71 1.09 21.77
C LEU A 91 7.36 1.74 23.01
N ASP A 92 8.69 1.69 23.08
CA ASP A 92 9.45 2.53 24.01
C ASP A 92 9.36 4.01 23.64
N ASP A 93 9.69 4.91 24.57
CA ASP A 93 9.57 6.37 24.39
C ASP A 93 10.29 6.89 23.13
N LYS A 94 11.44 6.29 22.81
CA LYS A 94 12.24 6.68 21.65
C LYS A 94 11.55 6.30 20.35
N LYS A 95 11.07 5.06 20.23
CA LYS A 95 10.32 4.57 19.05
C LYS A 95 8.99 5.28 18.91
N HIS A 96 8.28 5.52 20.01
CA HIS A 96 7.03 6.26 20.00
C HIS A 96 7.22 7.66 19.41
N LYS A 97 8.23 8.41 19.89
CA LYS A 97 8.57 9.73 19.34
C LYS A 97 8.98 9.67 17.87
N ALA A 98 9.75 8.66 17.47
CA ALA A 98 10.17 8.46 16.08
C ALA A 98 8.97 8.19 15.15
N THR A 99 8.04 7.33 15.55
CA THR A 99 6.80 7.04 14.80
C THR A 99 5.94 8.29 14.67
N LEU A 100 5.76 9.08 15.74
CA LEU A 100 5.03 10.34 15.68
C LEU A 100 5.68 11.36 14.73
N ASN A 101 7.00 11.47 14.75
CA ASN A 101 7.74 12.36 13.85
C ASN A 101 7.61 11.91 12.39
N MET A 102 7.67 10.60 12.12
CA MET A 102 7.42 10.03 10.80
C MET A 102 6.00 10.34 10.32
N LEU A 103 4.97 10.15 11.17
CA LEU A 103 3.59 10.49 10.83
C LEU A 103 3.43 11.97 10.49
N LYS A 104 4.07 12.87 11.25
CA LYS A 104 4.07 14.31 10.97
C LYS A 104 4.77 14.65 9.66
N ALA A 105 5.92 14.04 9.38
CA ALA A 105 6.67 14.28 8.15
C ALA A 105 5.90 13.81 6.91
N LEU A 106 5.21 12.68 7.02
CA LEU A 106 4.49 12.06 5.92
C LEU A 106 3.01 12.51 5.82
N LYS A 107 2.45 13.31 6.74
CA LYS A 107 1.08 13.82 6.63
C LYS A 107 1.06 15.26 6.07
N PRO A 108 0.23 15.58 5.07
CA PRO A 108 -0.36 14.64 4.10
C PRO A 108 0.73 14.12 3.13
N LEU A 109 0.51 12.92 2.61
CA LEU A 109 1.27 12.33 1.50
C LEU A 109 0.27 11.61 0.60
N SER A 110 0.22 12.05 -0.65
CA SER A 110 -0.73 11.60 -1.66
C SER A 110 0.01 11.06 -2.86
N PHE A 111 -0.62 10.10 -3.54
CA PHE A 111 -0.12 9.42 -4.71
C PHE A 111 -1.09 9.59 -5.87
N THR A 112 -0.56 9.83 -7.06
CA THR A 112 -1.32 9.91 -8.31
C THR A 112 -0.71 8.95 -9.31
N ILE A 113 -1.51 8.00 -9.78
CA ILE A 113 -1.12 7.06 -10.83
C ILE A 113 -1.77 7.51 -12.13
N THR A 114 -0.92 7.87 -13.08
CA THR A 114 -1.33 8.37 -14.39
C THR A 114 -1.00 7.33 -15.45
N PRO A 115 -1.96 6.91 -16.29
CA PRO A 115 -1.65 6.05 -17.43
C PRO A 115 -0.74 6.78 -18.42
N LYS A 116 0.00 6.03 -19.23
CA LYS A 116 0.80 6.59 -20.33
C LYS A 116 -0.10 7.06 -21.48
N ASP A 117 -1.13 6.28 -21.75
CA ASP A 117 -2.11 6.52 -22.82
C ASP A 117 -3.51 6.61 -22.20
N ASP A 118 -4.31 7.58 -22.66
CA ASP A 118 -5.66 7.92 -22.18
C ASP A 118 -6.68 6.76 -22.21
N LYS A 119 -6.38 5.69 -22.95
CA LYS A 119 -7.25 4.52 -23.12
C LYS A 119 -6.99 3.36 -22.16
N SER A 120 -5.95 3.43 -21.32
CA SER A 120 -5.55 2.27 -20.50
C SER A 120 -6.40 2.13 -19.23
N PHE A 121 -6.50 3.20 -18.44
CA PHE A 121 -7.31 3.30 -17.23
C PHE A 121 -7.36 4.75 -16.75
N ASP A 122 -8.30 5.09 -15.87
CA ASP A 122 -8.44 6.46 -15.35
C ASP A 122 -7.29 6.87 -14.41
N VAL A 123 -7.10 8.18 -14.20
CA VAL A 123 -6.17 8.65 -13.17
C VAL A 123 -6.65 8.19 -11.79
N ILE A 124 -5.77 7.53 -11.03
CA ILE A 124 -6.08 7.02 -9.70
C ILE A 124 -5.32 7.82 -8.66
N GLU A 125 -6.05 8.36 -7.68
CA GLU A 125 -5.48 9.10 -6.56
C GLU A 125 -5.76 8.38 -5.24
N PHE A 126 -4.77 8.32 -4.37
CA PHE A 126 -4.91 7.76 -3.02
C PHE A 126 -3.93 8.41 -2.04
N LYS A 127 -4.25 8.36 -0.75
CA LYS A 127 -3.39 8.87 0.33
C LYS A 127 -2.61 7.74 0.97
N LEU A 128 -1.42 8.03 1.53
CA LEU A 128 -0.68 7.06 2.34
C LEU A 128 -1.51 6.62 3.56
N PHE A 129 -2.04 7.62 4.26
CA PHE A 129 -2.81 7.43 5.48
C PHE A 129 -4.28 7.71 5.23
N ASP A 130 -5.13 6.80 5.68
CA ASP A 130 -6.57 7.01 5.84
C ASP A 130 -6.89 7.22 7.31
N PHE A 131 -7.64 8.27 7.61
CA PHE A 131 -8.10 8.55 8.97
C PHE A 131 -9.44 7.85 9.18
N ALA A 132 -9.46 6.86 10.07
CA ALA A 132 -10.72 6.32 10.53
C ALA A 132 -11.44 7.35 11.42
N GLU A 133 -12.78 7.28 11.47
CA GLU A 133 -13.62 8.19 12.27
C GLU A 133 -13.29 8.15 13.77
N ASP A 134 -12.71 7.05 14.26
CA ASP A 134 -12.27 6.87 15.65
C ASP A 134 -10.91 7.52 15.98
N GLY A 135 -10.34 8.27 15.02
CA GLY A 135 -9.04 8.94 15.17
C GLY A 135 -7.84 8.03 14.94
N LYS A 136 -8.04 6.74 14.62
CA LYS A 136 -6.94 5.84 14.28
C LYS A 136 -6.43 6.12 12.87
N VAL A 137 -5.10 6.09 12.73
CA VAL A 137 -4.43 6.22 11.44
C VAL A 137 -4.32 4.82 10.84
N SER A 138 -5.05 4.59 9.75
CA SER A 138 -4.90 3.40 8.92
C SER A 138 -4.01 3.72 7.71
N ILE A 139 -3.41 2.69 7.11
CA ILE A 139 -2.58 2.84 5.92
C ILE A 139 -3.33 2.24 4.75
N SER A 140 -3.36 2.97 3.64
CA SER A 140 -4.06 2.56 2.41
C SER A 140 -3.66 1.15 1.98
N ALA A 141 -4.65 0.31 1.70
CA ALA A 141 -4.41 -1.04 1.19
C ALA A 141 -3.72 -1.02 -0.18
N LEU A 142 -4.00 -0.01 -1.02
CA LEU A 142 -3.30 0.17 -2.30
C LEU A 142 -1.82 0.48 -2.07
N PHE A 143 -1.50 1.37 -1.12
CA PHE A 143 -0.10 1.64 -0.76
C PHE A 143 0.62 0.36 -0.32
N LYS A 144 -0.02 -0.42 0.57
CA LYS A 144 0.57 -1.68 1.06
C LYS A 144 0.77 -2.67 -0.08
N ALA A 145 -0.22 -2.85 -0.95
CA ALA A 145 -0.13 -3.77 -2.09
C ALA A 145 1.00 -3.41 -3.07
N LEU A 146 1.20 -2.11 -3.35
CA LEU A 146 2.23 -1.63 -4.27
C LEU A 146 3.64 -1.71 -3.65
N PHE A 147 3.82 -1.17 -2.45
CA PHE A 147 5.16 -0.91 -1.92
C PHE A 147 5.60 -1.89 -0.84
N VAL A 148 4.67 -2.50 -0.10
CA VAL A 148 5.01 -3.25 1.12
C VAL A 148 4.88 -4.75 0.90
N TYR A 149 3.71 -5.21 0.45
CA TYR A 149 3.39 -6.62 0.39
C TYR A 149 4.27 -7.35 -0.63
N PRO A 150 4.69 -8.60 -0.31
CA PRO A 150 5.30 -9.47 -1.30
C PRO A 150 4.31 -9.74 -2.44
N ILE A 151 4.82 -9.88 -3.66
CA ILE A 151 3.96 -10.11 -4.82
C ILE A 151 3.09 -11.36 -4.68
N ASP A 152 3.63 -12.45 -4.13
CA ASP A 152 2.89 -13.69 -3.92
C ASP A 152 1.71 -13.51 -2.96
N PHE A 153 1.87 -12.65 -1.96
CA PHE A 153 0.78 -12.29 -1.06
C PHE A 153 -0.33 -11.55 -1.83
N THR A 154 0.03 -10.58 -2.67
CA THR A 154 -0.94 -9.85 -3.49
C THR A 154 -1.63 -10.76 -4.52
N LYS A 155 -0.90 -11.69 -5.15
CA LYS A 155 -1.44 -12.70 -6.06
C LYS A 155 -2.46 -13.61 -5.36
N LEU A 156 -2.16 -14.06 -4.13
CA LEU A 156 -3.09 -14.85 -3.33
C LEU A 156 -4.35 -14.06 -2.96
N ALA A 157 -4.20 -12.79 -2.57
CA ALA A 157 -5.33 -11.94 -2.24
C ALA A 157 -6.22 -11.66 -3.45
N LEU A 158 -5.64 -11.40 -4.62
CA LEU A 158 -6.37 -11.08 -5.86
C LEU A 158 -7.14 -12.29 -6.44
N ASN A 159 -6.66 -13.49 -6.18
CA ASN A 159 -7.28 -14.75 -6.64
C ASN A 159 -8.05 -15.47 -5.53
N TYR A 160 -8.27 -14.82 -4.39
CA TYR A 160 -9.07 -15.40 -3.32
C TYR A 160 -10.53 -15.57 -3.78
N GLU A 161 -11.09 -16.76 -3.59
CA GLU A 161 -12.49 -17.02 -3.85
C GLU A 161 -13.29 -16.84 -2.57
N ILE A 162 -14.22 -15.88 -2.57
CA ILE A 162 -15.20 -15.76 -1.50
C ILE A 162 -16.20 -16.89 -1.68
N ARG A 163 -16.00 -17.98 -0.94
CA ARG A 163 -17.01 -19.03 -0.81
C ARG A 163 -18.08 -18.51 0.13
N GLU A 164 -19.21 -18.08 -0.43
CA GLU A 164 -20.43 -17.90 0.33
C GLU A 164 -20.91 -19.29 0.72
N PHE A 165 -20.82 -19.65 1.99
CA PHE A 165 -21.62 -20.76 2.48
C PHE A 165 -23.07 -20.25 2.48
N GLU A 166 -23.86 -20.73 1.52
CA GLU A 166 -25.32 -20.64 1.57
C GLU A 166 -25.76 -21.14 2.96
N LYS A 167 -26.51 -20.29 3.66
CA LYS A 167 -27.15 -20.63 4.93
C LYS A 167 -28.27 -21.65 4.72
#